data_AF-A0A355E2F8-F1
#
_entry.id   AF-A0A355E2F8-F1
#
_cell.length_a   1.000
_cell.length_b   1.000
_cell.length_c   1.000
_cell.angle_alpha   90.00
_cell.angle_beta   90.00
_cell.angle_gamma   90.00
#
_symmetry.space_group_name_H-M   'P 1'
#
loop_
_entity.id
_entity.type
_entity.pdbx_description
1 polymer ?
#
loop_
_entity_poly.entity_id
_entity_poly.type
_entity_poly.pdbx_seq_one_letter_code
_entity_poly.pdbx_strand_id
1 'polypeptide(L)'
;MATILVTDDEQDMRLALMNTLEMAGYSVLDAGSGKEALERLKTAEIDLVLLDIRLPDMDGVQILKKIKVEHPGLPVIMCTGFGSLETAVKTVQLGAADYISKPFENKDLFQRIEKALSKRQLKAQSGPITMRLMRELGVEAKAVEPSRDEDSAGESSGGRGTLKKAATALAFLIAAGAGGFFLYQQWLKNAETAFGIPTTHLSGISWDGERLWLSDWFSQTLYQCRQEGKQLEVRTSFHLPDQRPTGIAWSGDALYLSDAWNQKLSKHALNPNLTVVLSTGSPAGAPGGLFWDGTYLWSADSGARQIFRHSGATLLAEKSLAAPGTAPVGISVADGYLWAADADTKRIYRFRVDQDFTPAGIYSHPLLREQTRALSAFLLVGKDVWLGFEGDNKIYRVKIGRLQSIQ
;
A
#
# COMPACT_ATOMS: atom_id res chain seq x y z
N MET A 1 1.00 -27.05 16.53
CA MET A 1 1.58 -27.34 15.21
C MET A 1 0.51 -26.93 14.20
N ALA A 2 0.84 -26.10 13.21
CA ALA A 2 -0.18 -25.60 12.29
C ALA A 2 -0.54 -26.66 11.25
N THR A 3 -1.83 -26.81 10.94
CA THR A 3 -2.34 -27.78 9.96
C THR A 3 -2.56 -27.10 8.61
N ILE A 4 -1.89 -27.59 7.57
CA ILE A 4 -1.98 -27.10 6.20
C ILE A 4 -2.76 -28.11 5.35
N LEU A 5 -3.81 -27.66 4.67
CA LEU A 5 -4.50 -28.46 3.65
C LEU A 5 -3.87 -28.18 2.27
N VAL A 6 -3.35 -29.20 1.61
CA VAL A 6 -2.82 -29.16 0.25
C VAL A 6 -3.87 -29.71 -0.71
N THR A 7 -4.37 -28.87 -1.60
CA THR A 7 -5.37 -29.24 -2.62
C THR A 7 -4.78 -29.09 -4.01
N ASP A 8 -4.58 -30.21 -4.69
CA ASP A 8 -3.94 -30.29 -6.02
C ASP A 8 -4.41 -31.58 -6.69
N ASP A 9 -4.64 -31.63 -7.99
CA ASP A 9 -5.07 -32.86 -8.66
C ASP A 9 -3.89 -33.81 -8.97
N GLU A 10 -2.69 -33.25 -9.12
CA GLU A 10 -1.47 -34.00 -9.36
C GLU A 10 -0.96 -34.69 -8.09
N GLN A 11 -1.07 -36.03 -8.02
CA GLN A 11 -0.68 -36.81 -6.84
C GLN A 11 0.80 -36.63 -6.47
N ASP A 12 1.69 -36.61 -7.45
CA ASP A 12 3.13 -36.44 -7.21
C ASP A 12 3.45 -35.07 -6.61
N MET A 13 2.76 -34.02 -7.05
CA MET A 13 2.87 -32.67 -6.50
C MET A 13 2.38 -32.62 -5.05
N ARG A 14 1.23 -33.25 -4.75
CA ARG A 14 0.72 -33.33 -3.36
C ARG A 14 1.74 -34.04 -2.46
N LEU A 15 2.27 -35.18 -2.87
CA LEU A 15 3.26 -35.94 -2.08
C LEU A 15 4.55 -35.14 -1.85
N ALA A 16 5.04 -34.43 -2.87
CA ALA A 16 6.22 -33.57 -2.74
C ALA A 16 5.99 -32.41 -1.76
N LEU A 17 4.82 -31.76 -1.84
CA LEU A 17 4.43 -30.69 -0.92
C LEU A 17 4.24 -31.21 0.51
N MET A 18 3.57 -32.34 0.69
CA MET A 18 3.40 -32.98 2.00
C MET A 18 4.75 -33.25 2.65
N ASN A 19 5.66 -33.95 1.97
CA ASN A 19 6.99 -34.25 2.51
C ASN A 19 7.75 -32.97 2.87
N THR A 20 7.72 -31.96 2.00
CA THR A 20 8.42 -30.69 2.21
C THR A 20 7.89 -29.93 3.44
N LEU A 21 6.56 -29.88 3.59
CA LEU A 21 5.90 -29.18 4.69
C LEU A 21 6.02 -29.94 6.03
N GLU A 22 5.92 -31.26 6.01
CA GLU A 22 6.12 -32.11 7.19
C GLU A 22 7.55 -32.01 7.71
N MET A 23 8.56 -32.02 6.82
CA MET A 23 9.95 -31.78 7.18
C MET A 23 10.18 -30.40 7.82
N ALA A 24 9.36 -29.42 7.49
CA ALA A 24 9.37 -28.09 8.08
C ALA A 24 8.55 -27.98 9.39
N GLY A 25 7.95 -29.08 9.86
CA GLY A 25 7.23 -29.14 11.13
C GLY A 25 5.75 -28.74 11.05
N TYR A 26 5.14 -28.79 9.87
CA TYR A 26 3.68 -28.62 9.70
C TYR A 26 2.96 -29.96 9.75
N SER A 27 1.71 -29.95 10.23
CA SER A 27 0.79 -31.08 9.99
C SER A 27 0.18 -30.88 8.61
N VAL A 28 0.14 -31.92 7.77
CA VAL A 28 -0.40 -31.79 6.41
C VAL A 28 -1.59 -32.72 6.21
N LEU A 29 -2.66 -32.17 5.63
CA LEU A 29 -3.77 -32.91 5.05
C LEU A 29 -3.75 -32.69 3.55
N ASP A 30 -4.12 -33.69 2.76
CA ASP A 30 -4.19 -33.57 1.31
C ASP A 30 -5.62 -33.79 0.78
N ALA A 31 -5.88 -33.22 -0.39
CA ALA A 31 -7.11 -33.42 -1.15
C ALA A 31 -6.82 -33.41 -2.65
N GLY A 32 -7.26 -34.46 -3.35
CA GLY A 32 -7.09 -34.58 -4.81
C GLY A 32 -8.17 -33.88 -5.65
N SER A 33 -9.20 -33.34 -4.99
CA SER A 33 -10.35 -32.71 -5.63
C SER A 33 -10.93 -31.61 -4.76
N GLY A 34 -11.72 -30.71 -5.37
CA GLY A 34 -12.39 -29.64 -4.65
C GLY A 34 -13.43 -30.15 -3.66
N LYS A 35 -14.17 -31.20 -4.00
CA LYS A 35 -15.10 -31.87 -3.09
C LYS A 35 -14.38 -32.43 -1.86
N GLU A 36 -13.26 -33.12 -2.07
CA GLU A 36 -12.48 -33.65 -0.96
C GLU A 36 -11.96 -32.51 -0.06
N ALA A 37 -11.44 -31.44 -0.65
CA ALA A 37 -10.96 -30.27 0.11
C ALA A 37 -12.06 -29.66 1.00
N LEU A 38 -13.28 -29.49 0.45
CA LEU A 38 -14.43 -28.98 1.20
C LEU A 38 -14.88 -29.94 2.31
N GLU A 39 -14.79 -31.26 2.12
CA GLU A 39 -15.08 -32.23 3.19
C GLU A 39 -14.01 -32.21 4.29
N ARG A 40 -12.73 -32.04 3.94
CA ARG A 40 -11.65 -31.86 4.92
C ARG A 40 -11.86 -30.61 5.77
N LEU A 41 -12.30 -29.50 5.15
CA LEU A 41 -12.63 -28.25 5.84
C LEU A 41 -13.76 -28.38 6.86
N LYS A 42 -14.71 -29.31 6.64
CA LYS A 42 -15.78 -29.60 7.60
C LYS A 42 -15.35 -30.49 8.75
N THR A 43 -14.33 -31.33 8.54
CA THR A 43 -13.99 -32.44 9.44
C THR A 43 -12.69 -32.23 10.22
N ALA A 44 -11.87 -31.24 9.84
CA ALA A 44 -10.61 -30.94 10.49
C ALA A 44 -10.40 -29.43 10.70
N GLU A 45 -9.70 -29.09 11.78
CA GLU A 45 -9.22 -27.72 12.03
C GLU A 45 -8.01 -27.43 11.13
N ILE A 46 -8.21 -26.51 10.19
CA ILE A 46 -7.18 -26.11 9.21
C ILE A 46 -6.74 -24.68 9.48
N ASP A 47 -5.43 -24.48 9.51
CA ASP A 47 -4.81 -23.18 9.76
C ASP A 47 -4.54 -22.42 8.45
N LEU A 48 -4.26 -23.13 7.37
CA LEU A 48 -3.97 -22.59 6.04
C LEU A 48 -4.32 -23.58 4.92
N VAL A 49 -4.79 -23.09 3.78
CA VAL A 49 -5.03 -23.90 2.58
C VAL A 49 -4.06 -23.49 1.47
N LEU A 50 -3.34 -24.45 0.89
CA LEU A 50 -2.68 -24.35 -0.41
C LEU A 50 -3.64 -24.91 -1.45
N LEU A 51 -4.08 -24.09 -2.40
CA LEU A 51 -5.17 -24.44 -3.31
C LEU A 51 -4.77 -24.26 -4.77
N ASP A 52 -4.68 -25.36 -5.51
CA ASP A 52 -4.54 -25.28 -6.96
C ASP A 52 -5.80 -24.71 -7.62
N ILE A 53 -5.61 -24.00 -8.73
CA ILE A 53 -6.72 -23.39 -9.48
C ILE A 53 -7.45 -24.42 -10.33
N ARG A 54 -6.74 -25.39 -10.91
CA ARG A 54 -7.33 -26.35 -11.85
C ARG A 54 -7.49 -27.70 -11.16
N LEU A 55 -8.67 -27.93 -10.62
CA LEU A 55 -9.06 -29.22 -10.08
C LEU A 55 -10.04 -29.92 -11.03
N PRO A 56 -10.13 -31.25 -11.00
CA PRO A 56 -10.91 -32.05 -11.95
C PRO A 56 -12.42 -31.79 -11.85
N ASP A 57 -12.92 -31.36 -10.69
CA ASP A 57 -14.34 -31.29 -10.38
C ASP A 57 -14.90 -29.87 -10.22
N MET A 58 -14.06 -28.89 -9.90
CA MET A 58 -14.44 -27.47 -9.84
C MET A 58 -13.23 -26.54 -9.93
N ASP A 59 -13.49 -25.26 -10.23
CA ASP A 59 -12.44 -24.24 -10.26
C ASP A 59 -12.01 -23.87 -8.83
N GLY A 60 -10.70 -23.85 -8.55
CA GLY A 60 -10.14 -23.44 -7.26
C GLY A 60 -10.61 -22.04 -6.81
N VAL A 61 -10.93 -21.16 -7.76
CA VAL A 61 -11.55 -19.85 -7.47
C VAL A 61 -12.93 -19.99 -6.83
N GLN A 62 -13.72 -20.99 -7.22
CA GLN A 62 -15.04 -21.25 -6.62
C GLN A 62 -14.90 -21.80 -5.20
N ILE A 63 -13.90 -22.65 -4.96
CA ILE A 63 -13.58 -23.17 -3.62
C ILE A 63 -13.15 -22.02 -2.71
N LEU A 64 -12.26 -21.14 -3.19
CA LEU A 64 -11.84 -19.95 -2.46
C LEU A 64 -13.05 -19.13 -1.99
N LYS A 65 -14.02 -18.85 -2.87
CA LYS A 65 -15.24 -18.11 -2.51
C LYS A 65 -16.01 -18.79 -1.38
N LYS A 66 -16.18 -20.12 -1.46
CA LYS A 66 -16.86 -20.91 -0.41
C LYS A 66 -16.10 -20.82 0.92
N ILE A 67 -14.78 -21.02 0.89
CA ILE A 67 -13.92 -20.91 2.08
C ILE A 67 -14.07 -19.52 2.71
N LYS A 68 -14.13 -18.44 1.93
CA LYS A 68 -14.24 -17.08 2.50
C LYS A 68 -15.61 -16.78 3.11
N VAL A 69 -16.66 -17.47 2.66
CA VAL A 69 -17.99 -17.37 3.27
C VAL A 69 -18.06 -18.20 4.56
N GLU A 70 -17.59 -19.45 4.52
CA GLU A 70 -17.71 -20.39 5.66
C GLU A 70 -16.63 -20.17 6.73
N HIS A 71 -15.42 -19.81 6.31
CA HIS A 71 -14.23 -19.61 7.14
C HIS A 71 -13.50 -18.30 6.77
N PRO A 72 -14.09 -17.11 7.01
CA PRO A 72 -13.55 -15.83 6.57
C PRO A 72 -12.14 -15.51 7.10
N GLY A 73 -11.75 -16.09 8.23
CA GLY A 73 -10.42 -15.93 8.83
C GLY A 73 -9.36 -16.92 8.33
N LEU A 74 -9.73 -17.93 7.55
CA LEU A 74 -8.82 -18.98 7.06
C LEU A 74 -8.00 -18.44 5.88
N PRO A 75 -6.66 -18.30 6.00
CA PRO A 75 -5.81 -17.94 4.87
C PRO A 75 -5.81 -19.04 3.82
N VAL A 76 -5.90 -18.62 2.55
CA VAL A 76 -5.84 -19.48 1.37
C VAL A 76 -4.76 -18.91 0.46
N ILE A 77 -3.75 -19.71 0.12
CA ILE A 77 -2.72 -19.36 -0.86
C ILE A 77 -3.05 -20.13 -2.14
N MET A 78 -3.22 -19.43 -3.25
CA MET A 78 -3.52 -20.05 -4.53
C MET A 78 -2.25 -20.54 -5.21
N CYS A 79 -2.20 -21.78 -5.65
CA CYS A 79 -1.15 -22.33 -6.49
C CYS A 79 -1.58 -22.26 -7.96
N THR A 80 -0.73 -21.75 -8.86
CA THR A 80 -1.08 -21.60 -10.28
C THR A 80 -0.02 -22.19 -11.22
N GLY A 81 -0.40 -23.15 -12.08
CA GLY A 81 0.46 -23.66 -13.16
C GLY A 81 0.46 -22.80 -14.44
N PHE A 82 -0.52 -21.91 -14.59
CA PHE A 82 -0.62 -21.00 -15.73
C PHE A 82 -0.44 -19.57 -15.21
N GLY A 83 0.75 -19.00 -15.45
CA GLY A 83 1.19 -17.69 -14.99
C GLY A 83 0.45 -16.49 -15.59
N SER A 84 -0.87 -16.55 -15.80
CA SER A 84 -1.61 -15.32 -16.09
C SER A 84 -1.75 -14.51 -14.80
N LEU A 85 -1.06 -13.37 -14.77
CA LEU A 85 -1.17 -12.32 -13.76
C LEU A 85 -2.65 -12.02 -13.44
N GLU A 86 -3.52 -12.12 -14.45
CA GLU A 86 -4.97 -11.94 -14.32
C GLU A 86 -5.63 -12.90 -13.32
N THR A 87 -5.22 -14.17 -13.26
CA THR A 87 -5.82 -15.17 -12.35
C THR A 87 -5.30 -15.02 -10.93
N ALA A 88 -4.00 -14.74 -10.78
CA ALA A 88 -3.38 -14.40 -9.51
C ALA A 88 -4.04 -13.17 -8.86
N VAL A 89 -4.48 -12.24 -9.70
CA VAL A 89 -5.15 -11.03 -9.26
C VAL A 89 -6.58 -11.31 -8.86
N LYS A 90 -7.37 -11.96 -9.72
CA LYS A 90 -8.77 -12.30 -9.43
C LYS A 90 -8.91 -13.05 -8.11
N THR A 91 -7.95 -13.90 -7.75
CA THR A 91 -7.99 -14.65 -6.49
C THR A 91 -7.68 -13.80 -5.26
N VAL A 92 -6.71 -12.89 -5.34
CA VAL A 92 -6.48 -11.90 -4.26
C VAL A 92 -7.71 -11.02 -4.08
N GLN A 93 -8.36 -10.61 -5.17
CA GLN A 93 -9.60 -9.83 -5.11
C GLN A 93 -10.75 -10.57 -4.41
N LEU A 94 -10.74 -11.90 -4.46
CA LEU A 94 -11.73 -12.77 -3.81
C LEU A 94 -11.35 -13.16 -2.38
N GLY A 95 -10.33 -12.54 -1.80
CA GLY A 95 -9.93 -12.72 -0.42
C GLY A 95 -8.87 -13.80 -0.18
N ALA A 96 -8.19 -14.29 -1.23
CA ALA A 96 -6.99 -15.09 -1.05
C ALA A 96 -5.94 -14.32 -0.24
N ALA A 97 -5.19 -15.02 0.60
CA ALA A 97 -4.14 -14.43 1.42
C ALA A 97 -2.89 -14.10 0.60
N ASP A 98 -2.58 -14.94 -0.40
CA ASP A 98 -1.48 -14.78 -1.33
C ASP A 98 -1.69 -15.73 -2.54
N TYR A 99 -0.77 -15.71 -3.50
CA TYR A 99 -0.69 -16.69 -4.58
C TYR A 99 0.77 -17.11 -4.83
N ILE A 100 0.99 -18.26 -5.46
CA ILE A 100 2.31 -18.76 -5.85
C ILE A 100 2.24 -19.44 -7.21
N SER A 101 3.14 -19.07 -8.12
CA SER A 101 3.22 -19.66 -9.46
C SER A 101 4.06 -20.93 -9.45
N LYS A 102 3.54 -22.02 -10.01
CA LYS A 102 4.28 -23.24 -10.31
C LYS A 102 5.10 -23.05 -11.60
N PRO A 103 6.34 -23.58 -11.67
CA PRO A 103 7.08 -24.18 -10.57
C PRO A 103 7.54 -23.10 -9.56
N PHE A 104 7.54 -23.44 -8.27
CA PHE A 104 8.00 -22.55 -7.20
C PHE A 104 9.15 -23.17 -6.41
N GLU A 105 9.98 -22.31 -5.83
CA GLU A 105 11.03 -22.72 -4.90
C GLU A 105 10.44 -22.87 -3.48
N ASN A 106 10.93 -23.86 -2.72
CA ASN A 106 10.51 -24.09 -1.33
C ASN A 106 10.65 -22.83 -0.46
N LYS A 107 11.67 -22.00 -0.72
CA LYS A 107 11.89 -20.75 0.00
C LYS A 107 10.71 -19.77 -0.15
N ASP A 108 10.18 -19.59 -1.37
CA ASP A 108 9.05 -18.69 -1.62
C ASP A 108 7.76 -19.25 -1.00
N LEU A 109 7.57 -20.57 -1.09
CA LEU A 109 6.45 -21.27 -0.45
C LEU A 109 6.42 -21.02 1.06
N PHE A 110 7.55 -21.25 1.76
CA PHE A 110 7.62 -21.06 3.21
C PHE A 110 7.42 -19.61 3.63
N GLN A 111 8.01 -18.66 2.90
CA GLN A 111 7.82 -17.22 3.19
C GLN A 111 6.35 -16.81 3.13
N ARG A 112 5.59 -17.32 2.14
CA ARG A 112 4.17 -17.02 2.01
C ARG A 112 3.33 -17.69 3.10
N ILE A 113 3.63 -18.94 3.44
CA ILE A 113 2.96 -19.68 4.53
C ILE A 113 3.16 -18.98 5.87
N GLU A 114 4.40 -18.65 6.23
CA GLU A 114 4.73 -17.99 7.51
C GLU A 114 4.04 -16.62 7.63
N LYS A 115 4.06 -15.84 6.54
CA LYS A 115 3.39 -14.53 6.46
C LYS A 115 1.87 -14.67 6.63
N ALA A 116 1.26 -15.67 6.01
CA ALA A 116 -0.18 -15.90 6.08
C ALA A 116 -0.63 -16.37 7.48
N LEU A 117 0.11 -17.31 8.08
CA LEU A 117 -0.15 -17.80 9.44
C LEU A 117 0.05 -16.70 10.50
N SER A 118 1.13 -15.93 10.40
CA SER A 118 1.42 -14.81 11.31
C SER A 118 0.31 -13.76 11.30
N LYS A 119 -0.20 -13.40 10.10
CA LYS A 119 -1.33 -12.46 9.96
C LYS A 119 -2.61 -12.99 10.62
N ARG A 120 -2.89 -14.29 10.53
CA ARG A 120 -4.05 -14.92 11.19
C ARG A 120 -3.91 -14.84 12.71
N GLN A 121 -2.73 -15.14 13.25
CA GLN A 121 -2.47 -15.11 14.69
C GLN A 121 -2.60 -13.69 15.27
N LEU A 122 -2.11 -12.66 14.57
CA LEU A 122 -2.26 -11.26 14.97
C LEU A 122 -3.72 -10.79 14.98
N LYS A 123 -4.53 -11.22 14.00
CA LYS A 123 -5.98 -10.94 13.97
C LYS A 123 -6.71 -11.65 15.11
N ALA A 124 -6.37 -12.91 15.40
CA ALA A 124 -6.97 -13.67 16.49
C ALA A 124 -6.64 -13.09 17.88
N GLN A 125 -5.46 -12.50 18.05
CA GLN A 125 -5.04 -11.88 19.33
C GLN A 125 -5.58 -10.46 19.54
N SER A 126 -5.89 -9.72 18.47
CA SER A 126 -6.41 -8.34 18.57
C SER A 126 -7.90 -8.30 18.95
N GLY A 127 -8.67 -9.32 18.59
CA GLY A 127 -10.12 -9.41 18.85
C GLY A 127 -10.50 -9.43 20.35
N PRO A 128 -9.88 -10.30 21.18
CA PRO A 128 -10.20 -10.40 22.61
C PRO A 128 -9.84 -9.14 23.41
N ILE A 129 -8.71 -8.50 23.06
CA ILE A 129 -8.24 -7.28 23.74
C ILE A 129 -9.17 -6.12 23.43
N THR A 130 -9.61 -5.98 22.18
CA THR A 130 -10.53 -4.91 21.76
C THR A 130 -11.90 -5.08 22.43
N MET A 131 -12.44 -6.30 22.48
CA MET A 131 -13.72 -6.60 23.15
C MET A 131 -13.65 -6.40 24.68
N ARG A 132 -12.54 -6.76 25.31
CA ARG A 132 -12.34 -6.56 26.76
C ARG A 132 -12.19 -5.07 27.09
N LEU A 133 -11.46 -4.32 26.28
CA LEU A 133 -11.29 -2.87 26.44
C LEU A 133 -12.61 -2.13 26.24
N MET A 134 -13.44 -2.53 25.26
CA MET A 134 -14.77 -1.96 25.05
C MET A 134 -15.72 -2.22 26.23
N ARG A 135 -15.62 -3.39 26.86
CA ARG A 135 -16.41 -3.76 28.05
C ARG A 135 -15.94 -3.06 29.33
N GLU A 136 -14.62 -2.92 29.52
CA GLU A 136 -14.03 -2.23 30.69
C GLU A 136 -14.22 -0.71 30.62
N LEU A 137 -14.35 -0.13 29.42
CA LEU A 137 -14.66 1.29 29.22
C LEU A 137 -16.17 1.62 29.26
N GLY A 138 -17.04 0.63 29.56
CA GLY A 138 -18.47 0.85 29.71
C GLY A 138 -19.19 1.36 28.45
N VAL A 139 -18.59 1.16 27.27
CA VAL A 139 -19.17 1.60 26.00
C VAL A 139 -20.24 0.60 25.59
N GLU A 140 -21.47 0.80 26.04
CA GLU A 140 -22.61 0.15 25.41
C GLU A 140 -22.77 0.72 24.00
N ALA A 141 -22.83 -0.18 23.02
CA ALA A 141 -23.09 0.18 21.63
C ALA A 141 -24.48 0.81 21.52
N LYS A 142 -24.55 2.15 21.50
CA LYS A 142 -25.73 2.89 21.09
C LYS A 142 -25.48 3.55 19.74
N ALA A 143 -26.39 3.27 18.81
CA ALA A 143 -26.51 3.93 17.52
C ALA A 143 -26.62 5.46 17.72
N VAL A 144 -25.84 6.21 16.96
CA VAL A 144 -25.77 7.68 17.04
C VAL A 144 -26.78 8.28 16.06
N GLU A 145 -27.70 9.11 16.57
CA GLU A 145 -28.33 10.20 15.80
C GLU A 145 -27.77 11.56 16.30
N PRO A 146 -27.70 12.59 15.43
CA PRO A 146 -26.97 13.81 15.74
C PRO A 146 -27.90 14.92 16.29
N SER A 147 -27.42 15.72 17.24
CA SER A 147 -27.41 17.20 17.13
C SER A 147 -27.09 17.95 18.44
N ARG A 148 -26.43 19.10 18.21
CA ARG A 148 -26.58 20.45 18.81
C ARG A 148 -25.84 20.87 20.10
N ASP A 149 -25.01 21.89 19.85
CA ASP A 149 -24.88 23.21 20.51
C ASP A 149 -24.34 23.25 21.95
N GLU A 150 -23.17 23.89 22.12
CA GLU A 150 -22.96 25.19 22.81
C GLU A 150 -22.30 24.88 24.19
N ASP A 151 -21.38 25.62 24.81
CA ASP A 151 -20.74 26.90 24.52
C ASP A 151 -19.55 27.11 25.49
N SER A 152 -18.74 28.16 25.23
CA SER A 152 -17.92 28.95 26.18
C SER A 152 -16.61 28.35 26.74
N ALA A 153 -15.42 28.92 26.44
CA ALA A 153 -14.73 30.11 27.01
C ALA A 153 -13.88 29.74 28.26
N GLY A 154 -12.66 30.24 28.52
CA GLY A 154 -11.82 31.29 27.93
C GLY A 154 -10.31 31.01 28.22
N GLU A 155 -9.39 31.65 27.49
CA GLU A 155 -8.53 32.78 27.94
C GLU A 155 -7.51 32.41 29.05
N SER A 156 -6.20 32.74 29.01
CA SER A 156 -5.49 33.87 28.40
C SER A 156 -3.96 33.69 28.47
N SER A 157 -3.26 34.47 27.62
CA SER A 157 -1.93 35.11 27.73
C SER A 157 -0.70 34.25 28.08
N GLY A 158 0.39 34.24 27.29
CA GLY A 158 1.27 35.35 26.90
C GLY A 158 2.67 35.03 27.47
N GLY A 159 3.83 35.26 26.88
CA GLY A 159 4.30 35.80 25.62
C GLY A 159 5.84 35.79 25.69
N ARG A 160 6.50 35.68 24.53
CA ARG A 160 7.92 36.00 24.27
C ARG A 160 8.98 35.15 25.03
N GLY A 161 9.85 34.38 24.38
CA GLY A 161 10.56 34.68 23.14
C GLY A 161 11.92 35.32 23.45
N THR A 162 12.87 34.52 23.96
CA THR A 162 14.35 34.69 23.86
C THR A 162 15.06 33.63 24.71
N LEU A 163 15.03 32.36 24.30
CA LEU A 163 15.95 31.32 24.82
C LEU A 163 16.21 30.17 23.82
N LYS A 164 15.73 30.29 22.58
CA LYS A 164 15.72 29.23 21.55
C LYS A 164 17.08 28.86 20.93
N LYS A 165 18.21 29.36 21.45
CA LYS A 165 19.55 29.08 20.86
C LYS A 165 20.56 28.43 21.81
N ALA A 166 20.26 28.24 23.09
CA ALA A 166 21.16 27.57 24.03
C ALA A 166 20.67 26.20 24.54
N ALA A 167 19.41 25.85 24.31
CA ALA A 167 18.83 24.57 24.77
C ALA A 167 19.22 23.35 23.90
N THR A 168 19.81 23.56 22.72
CA THR A 168 20.08 22.49 21.75
C THR A 168 21.32 21.65 22.10
N ALA A 169 22.21 22.12 22.98
CA ALA A 169 23.44 21.41 23.34
C ALA A 169 23.37 20.67 24.69
N LEU A 170 22.45 21.02 25.59
CA LEU A 170 22.39 20.40 26.93
C LEU A 170 21.40 19.22 27.03
N ALA A 171 20.51 19.04 26.05
CA ALA A 171 19.70 17.82 25.93
C ALA A 171 20.52 16.59 25.50
N PHE A 172 21.80 16.78 25.13
CA PHE A 172 22.70 15.71 24.67
C PHE A 172 23.39 14.92 25.80
N LEU A 173 23.23 15.29 27.08
CA LEU A 173 24.02 14.65 28.16
C LEU A 173 23.23 14.13 29.38
N ILE A 174 21.88 14.20 29.40
CA ILE A 174 21.09 13.66 30.54
C ILE A 174 20.11 12.53 30.14
N ALA A 175 19.95 12.19 28.86
CA ALA A 175 19.14 11.05 28.44
C ALA A 175 19.95 9.73 28.34
N ALA A 176 20.91 9.51 29.25
CA ALA A 176 21.71 8.27 29.35
C ALA A 176 20.95 7.14 30.09
N GLY A 177 19.68 6.95 29.76
CA GLY A 177 18.85 5.86 30.30
C GLY A 177 17.68 5.54 29.37
N ALA A 178 17.24 4.27 29.36
CA ALA A 178 16.22 3.73 28.47
C ALA A 178 14.91 4.56 28.39
N GLY A 179 14.57 5.29 29.46
CA GLY A 179 13.42 6.21 29.50
C GLY A 179 13.56 7.45 28.61
N GLY A 180 14.77 7.98 28.44
CA GLY A 180 15.03 9.12 27.54
C GLY A 180 14.96 8.73 26.06
N PHE A 181 15.45 7.54 25.72
CA PHE A 181 15.28 6.95 24.38
C PHE A 181 13.81 6.66 24.07
N PHE A 182 13.04 6.17 25.05
CA PHE A 182 11.61 5.93 24.91
C PHE A 182 10.81 7.23 24.70
N LEU A 183 11.09 8.29 25.46
CA LEU A 183 10.45 9.59 25.28
C LEU A 183 10.85 10.26 23.97
N TYR A 184 12.09 10.08 23.51
CA TYR A 184 12.54 10.53 22.19
C TYR A 184 11.87 9.77 21.04
N GLN A 185 11.75 8.44 21.14
CA GLN A 185 10.99 7.59 20.21
C GLN A 185 9.50 7.96 20.18
N GLN A 186 8.91 8.24 21.35
CA GLN A 186 7.51 8.64 21.48
C GLN A 186 7.29 10.07 20.95
N TRP A 187 8.26 10.97 21.11
CA TRP A 187 8.24 12.31 20.51
C TRP A 187 8.42 12.28 18.98
N LEU A 188 9.25 11.38 18.45
CA LEU A 188 9.34 11.12 17.00
C LEU A 188 8.00 10.64 16.45
N LYS A 189 7.38 9.63 17.08
CA LYS A 189 6.04 9.11 16.74
C LYS A 189 4.94 10.17 16.84
N ASN A 190 5.01 11.10 17.81
CA ASN A 190 3.99 12.13 18.05
C ASN A 190 3.99 13.28 17.04
N ALA A 191 4.97 13.38 16.14
CA ALA A 191 5.03 14.44 15.14
C ALA A 191 4.94 13.93 13.69
N GLU A 192 4.65 12.65 13.52
CA GLU A 192 4.10 12.06 12.30
C GLU A 192 2.58 12.15 12.40
N THR A 193 1.92 12.69 11.36
CA THR A 193 0.45 12.74 11.35
C THR A 193 -0.05 11.62 10.44
N ALA A 194 -0.69 10.62 11.01
CA ALA A 194 -1.41 9.60 10.25
C ALA A 194 -2.86 10.08 10.04
N PHE A 195 -3.38 9.85 8.83
CA PHE A 195 -4.75 10.18 8.45
C PHE A 195 -5.45 8.94 7.94
N GLY A 196 -6.68 8.70 8.37
CA GLY A 196 -7.51 7.65 7.79
C GLY A 196 -7.84 7.96 6.33
N ILE A 197 -7.86 6.93 5.49
CA ILE A 197 -8.22 6.99 4.06
C ILE A 197 -9.33 5.99 3.75
N PRO A 198 -10.13 6.21 2.69
CA PRO A 198 -11.30 5.37 2.37
C PRO A 198 -10.95 4.00 1.74
N THR A 199 -9.66 3.69 1.56
CA THR A 199 -9.20 2.49 0.86
C THR A 199 -8.00 1.86 1.56
N THR A 200 -7.81 0.57 1.34
CA THR A 200 -6.58 -0.16 1.66
C THR A 200 -5.69 -0.40 0.44
N HIS A 201 -6.09 -0.02 -0.77
CA HIS A 201 -5.37 -0.30 -2.02
C HIS A 201 -4.88 1.00 -2.67
N LEU A 202 -4.35 1.90 -1.84
CA LEU A 202 -3.86 3.20 -2.27
C LEU A 202 -2.69 3.01 -3.25
N SER A 203 -2.88 3.38 -4.52
CA SER A 203 -1.87 3.27 -5.57
C SER A 203 -1.20 4.58 -5.94
N GLY A 204 -1.83 5.70 -5.63
CA GLY A 204 -1.39 6.99 -6.14
C GLY A 204 -1.99 8.13 -5.35
N ILE A 205 -1.28 9.26 -5.38
CA ILE A 205 -1.63 10.45 -4.62
C ILE A 205 -1.26 11.70 -5.42
N SER A 206 -2.13 12.70 -5.39
CA SER A 206 -1.88 14.03 -5.96
C SER A 206 -2.49 15.13 -5.10
N TRP A 207 -2.17 16.38 -5.38
CA TRP A 207 -2.68 17.54 -4.66
C TRP A 207 -3.12 18.62 -5.66
N ASP A 208 -4.34 19.13 -5.49
CA ASP A 208 -4.91 20.14 -6.39
C ASP A 208 -4.80 21.58 -5.87
N GLY A 209 -4.04 21.80 -4.79
CA GLY A 209 -3.95 23.09 -4.10
C GLY A 209 -4.82 23.18 -2.86
N GLU A 210 -5.92 22.43 -2.79
CA GLU A 210 -6.88 22.44 -1.68
C GLU A 210 -7.17 21.05 -1.11
N ARG A 211 -7.11 20.01 -1.95
CA ARG A 211 -7.58 18.65 -1.69
C ARG A 211 -6.55 17.63 -2.17
N LEU A 212 -6.49 16.52 -1.43
CA LEU A 212 -5.73 15.35 -1.80
C LEU A 212 -6.54 14.46 -2.72
N TRP A 213 -5.96 14.09 -3.84
CA TRP A 213 -6.48 13.06 -4.72
C TRP A 213 -5.80 11.75 -4.40
N LEU A 214 -6.59 10.69 -4.24
CA LEU A 214 -6.11 9.33 -3.98
C LEU A 214 -6.65 8.42 -5.07
N SER A 215 -5.82 7.52 -5.60
CA SER A 215 -6.27 6.47 -6.51
C SER A 215 -6.30 5.12 -5.82
N ASP A 216 -7.31 4.33 -6.17
CA ASP A 216 -7.46 2.94 -5.77
C ASP A 216 -7.59 2.08 -7.02
N TRP A 217 -6.55 1.27 -7.27
CA TRP A 217 -6.47 0.38 -8.42
C TRP A 217 -7.47 -0.78 -8.35
N PHE A 218 -7.87 -1.18 -7.14
CA PHE A 218 -8.73 -2.32 -6.88
C PHE A 218 -10.21 -1.95 -7.06
N SER A 219 -10.65 -0.87 -6.42
CA SER A 219 -12.03 -0.37 -6.54
C SER A 219 -12.26 0.48 -7.79
N GLN A 220 -11.20 0.71 -8.60
CA GLN A 220 -11.23 1.54 -9.80
C GLN A 220 -11.81 2.92 -9.50
N THR A 221 -11.36 3.53 -8.41
CA THR A 221 -11.95 4.75 -7.88
C THR A 221 -10.89 5.78 -7.57
N LEU A 222 -11.17 7.04 -7.90
CA LEU A 222 -10.44 8.19 -7.40
C LEU A 222 -11.23 8.85 -6.27
N TYR A 223 -10.55 9.22 -5.20
CA TYR A 223 -11.14 9.94 -4.09
C TYR A 223 -10.52 11.34 -4.03
N GLN A 224 -11.36 12.37 -4.06
CA GLN A 224 -10.96 13.73 -3.75
C GLN A 224 -11.29 13.99 -2.28
N CYS A 225 -10.26 14.16 -1.47
CA CYS A 225 -10.36 14.25 -0.02
C CYS A 225 -9.93 15.63 0.50
N ARG A 226 -10.65 16.16 1.48
CA ARG A 226 -10.24 17.35 2.23
C ARG A 226 -9.73 16.94 3.60
N GLN A 227 -8.65 17.57 4.03
CA GLN A 227 -8.14 17.34 5.38
C GLN A 227 -9.02 18.05 6.42
N GLU A 228 -9.59 17.27 7.34
CA GLU A 228 -10.32 17.77 8.51
C GLU A 228 -9.68 17.18 9.78
N GLY A 229 -8.93 18.00 10.50
CA GLY A 229 -8.15 17.53 11.66
C GLY A 229 -7.15 16.44 11.27
N LYS A 230 -7.34 15.22 11.80
CA LYS A 230 -6.54 14.00 11.53
C LYS A 230 -7.26 12.99 10.62
N GLN A 231 -8.31 13.41 9.92
CA GLN A 231 -9.02 12.58 8.95
C GLN A 231 -8.93 13.20 7.54
N LEU A 232 -9.02 12.35 6.52
CA LEU A 232 -9.24 12.79 5.15
C LEU A 232 -10.69 12.45 4.79
N GLU A 233 -11.54 13.48 4.79
CA GLU A 233 -12.95 13.33 4.45
C GLU A 233 -13.10 13.31 2.93
N VAL A 234 -13.76 12.28 2.42
CA VAL A 234 -14.06 12.15 0.98
C VAL A 234 -15.13 13.17 0.62
N ARG A 235 -14.79 14.12 -0.26
CA ARG A 235 -15.73 15.10 -0.82
C ARG A 235 -16.43 14.55 -2.05
N THR A 236 -15.66 13.89 -2.90
CA THR A 236 -16.15 13.33 -4.16
C THR A 236 -15.39 12.05 -4.46
N SER A 237 -16.08 11.07 -5.03
CA SER A 237 -15.48 9.86 -5.59
C SER A 237 -15.83 9.73 -7.06
N PHE A 238 -14.86 9.30 -7.87
CA PHE A 238 -15.03 9.08 -9.30
C PHE A 238 -14.73 7.61 -9.61
N HIS A 239 -15.75 6.87 -10.04
CA HIS A 239 -15.56 5.50 -10.49
C HIS A 239 -15.10 5.51 -11.96
N LEU A 240 -14.05 4.74 -12.25
CA LEU A 240 -13.40 4.68 -13.55
C LEU A 240 -13.62 3.28 -14.16
N PRO A 241 -14.71 3.05 -14.90
CA PRO A 241 -14.96 1.75 -15.49
C PRO A 241 -13.81 1.35 -16.42
N ASP A 242 -13.34 0.12 -16.26
CA ASP A 242 -12.28 -0.51 -17.04
C ASP A 242 -10.89 0.15 -16.94
N GLN A 243 -10.68 1.02 -15.94
CA GLN A 243 -9.37 1.62 -15.65
C GLN A 243 -8.93 1.30 -14.22
N ARG A 244 -7.66 0.93 -14.07
CA ARG A 244 -7.05 0.60 -12.79
C ARG A 244 -5.93 1.60 -12.50
N PRO A 245 -6.27 2.76 -11.90
CA PRO A 245 -5.31 3.83 -11.74
C PRO A 245 -4.17 3.38 -10.82
N THR A 246 -2.95 3.36 -11.34
CA THR A 246 -1.72 3.07 -10.61
C THR A 246 -0.94 4.33 -10.23
N GLY A 247 -1.37 5.49 -10.70
CA GLY A 247 -0.80 6.79 -10.41
C GLY A 247 -1.73 7.90 -10.88
N ILE A 248 -1.56 9.08 -10.29
CA ILE A 248 -2.43 10.23 -10.52
C ILE A 248 -1.63 11.52 -10.44
N ALA A 249 -1.86 12.44 -11.38
CA ALA A 249 -1.30 13.79 -11.34
C ALA A 249 -2.33 14.84 -11.75
N TRP A 250 -2.41 15.93 -11.00
CA TRP A 250 -3.27 17.07 -11.30
C TRP A 250 -2.46 18.21 -11.91
N SER A 251 -2.96 18.80 -13.01
CA SER A 251 -2.26 19.89 -13.72
C SER A 251 -2.81 21.30 -13.48
N GLY A 252 -3.97 21.43 -12.85
CA GLY A 252 -4.75 22.67 -12.87
C GLY A 252 -6.05 22.52 -13.64
N ASP A 253 -5.95 22.00 -14.86
CA ASP A 253 -7.01 21.93 -15.86
C ASP A 253 -7.42 20.50 -16.24
N ALA A 254 -6.62 19.51 -15.84
CA ALA A 254 -6.83 18.10 -16.16
C ALA A 254 -6.31 17.19 -15.05
N LEU A 255 -6.73 15.92 -15.13
CA LEU A 255 -6.14 14.82 -14.39
C LEU A 255 -5.41 13.88 -15.35
N TYR A 256 -4.24 13.44 -14.94
CA TYR A 256 -3.46 12.44 -15.64
C TYR A 256 -3.46 11.16 -14.81
N LEU A 257 -3.73 10.04 -15.46
CA LEU A 257 -3.75 8.73 -14.85
C LEU A 257 -2.77 7.80 -15.56
N SER A 258 -2.17 6.91 -14.78
CA SER A 258 -1.46 5.75 -15.29
C SER A 258 -2.25 4.50 -14.96
N ASP A 259 -2.16 3.52 -15.84
CA ASP A 259 -2.78 2.21 -15.65
C ASP A 259 -1.79 1.14 -16.11
N ALA A 260 -1.14 0.49 -15.14
CA ALA A 260 -0.18 -0.57 -15.41
C ALA A 260 -0.81 -1.84 -16.00
N TRP A 261 -2.12 -2.03 -15.83
CA TRP A 261 -2.83 -3.21 -16.31
C TRP A 261 -3.13 -3.12 -17.79
N ASN A 262 -3.61 -1.95 -18.19
CA ASN A 262 -3.88 -1.62 -19.58
C ASN A 262 -2.64 -1.04 -20.28
N GLN A 263 -1.53 -0.86 -19.56
CA GLN A 263 -0.26 -0.31 -20.03
C GLN A 263 -0.43 1.07 -20.68
N LYS A 264 -1.20 1.95 -20.04
CA LYS A 264 -1.62 3.24 -20.62
C LYS A 264 -1.31 4.42 -19.71
N LEU A 265 -1.13 5.56 -20.36
CA LEU A 265 -1.24 6.89 -19.76
C LEU A 265 -2.45 7.58 -20.38
N SER A 266 -3.22 8.30 -19.58
CA SER A 266 -4.41 9.03 -20.04
C SER A 266 -4.51 10.42 -19.41
N LYS A 267 -5.03 11.37 -20.19
CA LYS A 267 -5.44 12.71 -19.75
C LYS A 267 -6.95 12.75 -19.71
N HIS A 268 -7.49 13.26 -18.62
CA HIS A 268 -8.91 13.34 -18.32
C HIS A 268 -9.32 14.79 -18.13
N ALA A 269 -10.47 15.15 -18.70
CA ALA A 269 -11.10 16.44 -18.42
C ALA A 269 -11.65 16.47 -16.99
N LEU A 270 -11.55 17.60 -16.30
CA LEU A 270 -12.14 17.81 -14.97
C LEU A 270 -13.66 18.03 -15.07
N ASN A 271 -14.38 17.00 -15.49
CA ASN A 271 -15.84 16.95 -15.50
C ASN A 271 -16.31 15.81 -14.58
N PRO A 272 -17.61 15.73 -14.24
CA PRO A 272 -18.13 14.71 -13.31
C PRO A 272 -17.84 13.26 -13.72
N ASN A 273 -17.57 13.00 -15.00
CA ASN A 273 -17.33 11.68 -15.54
C ASN A 273 -15.83 11.39 -15.80
N LEU A 274 -14.94 12.35 -15.52
CA LEU A 274 -13.52 12.32 -15.87
C LEU A 274 -13.28 11.77 -17.28
N THR A 275 -13.90 12.38 -18.28
CA THR A 275 -13.81 11.88 -19.66
C THR A 275 -12.37 11.85 -20.15
N VAL A 276 -11.95 10.72 -20.73
CA VAL A 276 -10.63 10.57 -21.36
C VAL A 276 -10.58 11.49 -22.60
N VAL A 277 -9.66 12.44 -22.58
CA VAL A 277 -9.40 13.39 -23.68
C VAL A 277 -8.27 12.88 -24.57
N LEU A 278 -7.29 12.21 -23.97
CA LEU A 278 -6.13 11.67 -24.66
C LEU A 278 -5.68 10.40 -23.94
N SER A 279 -5.24 9.39 -24.70
CA SER A 279 -4.62 8.19 -24.15
C SER A 279 -3.53 7.70 -25.08
N THR A 280 -2.44 7.22 -24.49
CA THR A 280 -1.32 6.62 -25.20
C THR A 280 -0.82 5.39 -24.46
N GLY A 281 -0.09 4.52 -25.16
CA GLY A 281 0.64 3.42 -24.53
C GLY A 281 1.74 3.96 -23.62
N SER A 282 1.89 3.34 -22.45
CA SER A 282 3.03 3.59 -21.57
C SER A 282 4.32 3.14 -22.26
N PRO A 283 5.45 3.87 -22.11
CA PRO A 283 6.69 3.53 -22.80
C PRO A 283 7.28 2.15 -22.46
N ALA A 284 7.01 1.66 -21.24
CA ALA A 284 7.67 0.48 -20.68
C ALA A 284 6.72 -0.54 -20.02
N GLY A 285 5.41 -0.34 -20.16
CA GLY A 285 4.40 -1.34 -19.84
C GLY A 285 4.00 -1.45 -18.37
N ALA A 286 4.64 -0.74 -17.44
CA ALA A 286 4.27 -0.77 -16.02
C ALA A 286 4.35 0.62 -15.36
N PRO A 287 3.57 1.60 -15.85
CA PRO A 287 3.54 2.94 -15.28
C PRO A 287 2.92 2.93 -13.87
N GLY A 288 3.64 3.50 -12.92
CA GLY A 288 3.23 3.75 -11.54
C GLY A 288 2.94 5.23 -11.32
N GLY A 289 3.47 5.81 -10.25
CA GLY A 289 3.16 7.17 -9.83
C GLY A 289 3.46 8.23 -10.88
N LEU A 290 2.61 9.25 -10.89
CA LEU A 290 2.66 10.38 -11.81
C LEU A 290 2.87 11.68 -11.06
N PHE A 291 3.46 12.66 -11.75
CA PHE A 291 3.56 14.02 -11.24
C PHE A 291 3.51 15.05 -12.37
N TRP A 292 2.85 16.17 -12.15
CA TRP A 292 2.83 17.30 -13.07
C TRP A 292 3.71 18.43 -12.51
N ASP A 293 4.73 18.85 -13.26
CA ASP A 293 5.66 19.90 -12.81
C ASP A 293 5.25 21.33 -13.22
N GLY A 294 4.09 21.48 -13.86
CA GLY A 294 3.64 22.74 -14.46
C GLY A 294 3.76 22.78 -15.98
N THR A 295 4.63 21.93 -16.57
CA THR A 295 4.92 21.90 -18.01
C THR A 295 4.88 20.48 -18.58
N TYR A 296 5.44 19.53 -17.85
CA TYR A 296 5.61 18.14 -18.25
C TYR A 296 4.95 17.18 -17.26
N LEU A 297 4.48 16.07 -17.80
CA LEU A 297 4.04 14.93 -17.00
C LEU A 297 5.25 14.02 -16.76
N TRP A 298 5.44 13.61 -15.51
CA TRP A 298 6.45 12.65 -15.10
C TRP A 298 5.79 11.34 -14.73
N SER A 299 6.41 10.22 -15.08
CA SER A 299 5.96 8.89 -14.68
C SER A 299 7.11 8.03 -14.18
N ALA A 300 6.85 7.26 -13.12
CA ALA A 300 7.71 6.17 -12.68
C ALA A 300 7.25 4.90 -13.38
N ASP A 301 8.17 4.10 -13.91
CA ASP A 301 7.85 2.81 -14.51
C ASP A 301 8.73 1.72 -13.89
N SER A 302 8.10 0.72 -13.26
CA SER A 302 8.80 -0.37 -12.59
C SER A 302 9.22 -1.49 -13.55
N GLY A 303 8.61 -1.59 -14.73
CA GLY A 303 8.94 -2.57 -15.75
C GLY A 303 10.29 -2.30 -16.38
N ALA A 304 10.52 -1.05 -16.81
CA ALA A 304 11.83 -0.63 -17.31
C ALA A 304 12.77 -0.11 -16.22
N ARG A 305 12.28 0.10 -14.99
CA ARG A 305 13.03 0.76 -13.90
C ARG A 305 13.51 2.14 -14.37
N GLN A 306 12.59 2.91 -14.93
CA GLN A 306 12.87 4.23 -15.48
C GLN A 306 11.90 5.26 -14.93
N ILE A 307 12.35 6.51 -14.94
CA ILE A 307 11.48 7.66 -14.79
C ILE A 307 11.44 8.37 -16.14
N PHE A 308 10.24 8.62 -16.64
CA PHE A 308 10.01 9.27 -17.91
C PHE A 308 9.46 10.68 -17.70
N ARG A 309 9.87 11.59 -18.59
CA ARG A 309 9.26 12.89 -18.77
C ARG A 309 8.50 12.88 -20.09
N HIS A 310 7.24 13.28 -20.06
CA HIS A 310 6.32 13.25 -21.17
C HIS A 310 5.83 14.65 -21.52
N SER A 311 5.56 14.87 -22.81
CA SER A 311 4.83 16.05 -23.25
C SER A 311 3.42 16.05 -22.66
N GLY A 312 3.01 17.15 -22.00
CA GLY A 312 1.65 17.29 -21.48
C GLY A 312 0.55 17.31 -22.56
N ALA A 313 0.94 17.60 -23.81
CA ALA A 313 0.04 17.71 -24.96
C ALA A 313 -0.15 16.37 -25.70
N THR A 314 0.88 15.53 -25.79
CA THR A 314 0.84 14.26 -26.55
C THR A 314 1.00 13.01 -25.70
N LEU A 315 1.40 13.15 -24.43
CA LEU A 315 1.78 12.07 -23.51
C LEU A 315 2.97 11.21 -23.98
N LEU A 316 3.61 11.55 -25.09
CA LEU A 316 4.80 10.84 -25.58
C LEU A 316 6.00 11.16 -24.70
N ALA A 317 6.82 10.15 -24.41
CA ALA A 317 8.04 10.31 -23.64
C ALA A 317 9.07 11.11 -24.45
N GLU A 318 9.61 12.16 -23.84
CA GLU A 318 10.65 13.02 -24.42
C GLU A 318 12.03 12.72 -23.83
N LYS A 319 12.07 12.30 -22.57
CA LYS A 319 13.30 11.96 -21.85
C LYS A 319 13.04 10.79 -20.91
N SER A 320 14.05 9.96 -20.71
CA SER A 320 14.06 8.92 -19.69
C SER A 320 15.34 9.01 -18.86
N LEU A 321 15.24 8.55 -17.62
CA LEU A 321 16.37 8.35 -16.72
C LEU A 321 16.20 7.02 -16.00
N ALA A 322 17.32 6.42 -15.59
CA ALA A 322 17.27 5.22 -14.77
C ALA A 322 16.66 5.55 -13.40
N ALA A 323 15.70 4.73 -12.96
CA ALA A 323 15.24 4.77 -11.59
C ALA A 323 16.36 4.28 -10.66
N PRO A 324 16.48 4.85 -9.46
CA PRO A 324 17.54 4.50 -8.52
C PRO A 324 17.36 3.13 -7.85
N GLY A 325 16.17 2.55 -7.97
CA GLY A 325 15.82 1.23 -7.46
C GLY A 325 14.97 0.46 -8.48
N THR A 326 14.47 -0.69 -8.06
CA THR A 326 13.78 -1.65 -8.93
C THR A 326 12.27 -1.47 -8.97
N ALA A 327 11.69 -0.66 -8.08
CA ALA A 327 10.25 -0.44 -7.97
C ALA A 327 9.95 1.03 -7.63
N PRO A 328 10.19 1.98 -8.56
CA PRO A 328 9.83 3.37 -8.34
C PRO A 328 8.30 3.52 -8.24
N VAL A 329 7.84 4.21 -7.20
CA VAL A 329 6.41 4.26 -6.82
C VAL A 329 5.81 5.62 -7.11
N GLY A 330 6.44 6.69 -6.63
CA GLY A 330 5.90 8.04 -6.73
C GLY A 330 7.00 9.06 -6.95
N ILE A 331 6.63 10.15 -7.63
CA ILE A 331 7.52 11.21 -8.06
C ILE A 331 6.96 12.55 -7.59
N SER A 332 7.82 13.50 -7.30
CA SER A 332 7.45 14.90 -7.14
C SER A 332 8.59 15.81 -7.55
N VAL A 333 8.29 16.96 -8.13
CA VAL A 333 9.30 18.00 -8.37
C VAL A 333 9.08 19.13 -7.36
N ALA A 334 10.12 19.45 -6.60
CA ALA A 334 10.10 20.52 -5.62
C ALA A 334 11.48 21.18 -5.51
N ASP A 335 11.51 22.51 -5.43
CA ASP A 335 12.73 23.32 -5.28
C ASP A 335 13.83 23.04 -6.33
N GLY A 336 13.44 22.75 -7.57
CA GLY A 336 14.37 22.43 -8.67
C GLY A 336 14.94 21.01 -8.63
N TYR A 337 14.42 20.16 -7.73
CA TYR A 337 14.80 18.75 -7.62
C TYR A 337 13.64 17.83 -7.96
N LEU A 338 13.97 16.73 -8.62
CA LEU A 338 13.10 15.58 -8.76
C LEU A 338 13.28 14.69 -7.53
N TRP A 339 12.19 14.35 -6.87
CA TRP A 339 12.13 13.43 -5.75
C TRP A 339 11.41 12.16 -6.20
N ALA A 340 12.01 11.01 -5.98
CA ALA A 340 11.40 9.73 -6.31
C ALA A 340 11.52 8.78 -5.12
N ALA A 341 10.44 8.09 -4.78
CA ALA A 341 10.45 7.04 -3.77
C ALA A 341 10.37 5.66 -4.42
N ASP A 342 11.03 4.69 -3.79
CA ASP A 342 11.14 3.33 -4.31
C ASP A 342 10.74 2.31 -3.24
N ALA A 343 9.88 1.36 -3.63
CA ALA A 343 9.28 0.39 -2.72
C ALA A 343 10.28 -0.65 -2.22
N ASP A 344 11.14 -1.14 -3.10
CA ASP A 344 12.06 -2.24 -2.81
C ASP A 344 13.21 -1.77 -1.90
N THR A 345 13.78 -0.62 -2.22
CA THR A 345 14.89 -0.02 -1.47
C THR A 345 14.42 0.71 -0.22
N LYS A 346 13.13 1.03 -0.11
CA LYS A 346 12.53 1.78 1.01
C LYS A 346 13.22 3.13 1.25
N ARG A 347 13.53 3.82 0.16
CA ARG A 347 14.30 5.08 0.13
C ARG A 347 13.60 6.13 -0.70
N ILE A 348 13.95 7.38 -0.41
CA ILE A 348 13.57 8.54 -1.21
C ILE A 348 14.86 9.11 -1.79
N TYR A 349 14.87 9.31 -3.10
CA TYR A 349 16.00 9.80 -3.87
C TYR A 349 15.70 11.20 -4.36
N ARG A 350 16.73 12.05 -4.36
CA ARG A 350 16.65 13.42 -4.87
C ARG A 350 17.63 13.57 -6.02
N PHE A 351 17.17 14.13 -7.14
CA PHE A 351 17.95 14.36 -8.35
C PHE A 351 17.89 15.81 -8.78
N ARG A 352 18.99 16.32 -9.35
CA ARG A 352 19.02 17.66 -9.94
C ARG A 352 18.38 17.66 -11.33
N VAL A 353 17.40 18.54 -11.56
CA VAL A 353 16.68 18.58 -12.85
C VAL A 353 17.50 19.24 -13.97
N ASP A 354 18.47 20.08 -13.64
CA ASP A 354 19.26 20.91 -14.55
C ASP A 354 20.49 20.21 -15.19
N GLN A 355 20.95 19.09 -14.62
CA GLN A 355 22.17 18.38 -15.03
C GLN A 355 21.94 16.86 -15.10
N ASP A 356 21.25 16.40 -16.13
CA ASP A 356 21.04 14.99 -16.45
C ASP A 356 20.53 14.10 -15.30
N PHE A 357 19.75 14.68 -14.39
CA PHE A 357 19.20 13.94 -13.24
C PHE A 357 20.28 13.27 -12.40
N THR A 358 21.39 13.99 -12.16
CA THR A 358 22.43 13.52 -11.25
C THR A 358 21.84 13.28 -9.84
N PRO A 359 22.12 12.13 -9.20
CA PRO A 359 21.74 11.89 -7.81
C PRO A 359 22.35 12.96 -6.90
N ALA A 360 21.51 13.63 -6.14
CA ALA A 360 21.85 14.75 -5.27
C ALA A 360 21.63 14.45 -3.77
N GLY A 361 21.05 13.31 -3.44
CA GLY A 361 20.87 12.86 -2.07
C GLY A 361 20.01 11.61 -1.99
N ILE A 362 20.29 10.78 -0.98
CA ILE A 362 19.50 9.61 -0.65
C ILE A 362 18.99 9.77 0.77
N TYR A 363 17.70 9.56 0.94
CA TYR A 363 16.99 9.79 2.17
C TYR A 363 16.26 8.55 2.63
N SER A 364 16.14 8.40 3.95
CA SER A 364 15.34 7.37 4.59
C SER A 364 14.53 7.95 5.74
N HIS A 365 13.56 7.18 6.21
CA HIS A 365 12.72 7.54 7.34
C HIS A 365 12.33 6.25 8.10
N PRO A 366 12.17 6.28 9.43
CA PRO A 366 11.69 5.12 10.20
C PRO A 366 10.44 4.47 9.61
N LEU A 367 9.43 5.27 9.22
CA LEU A 367 8.23 4.76 8.52
C LEU A 367 8.51 3.93 7.27
N LEU A 368 9.58 4.24 6.51
CA LEU A 368 9.95 3.44 5.34
C LEU A 368 10.63 2.14 5.75
N ARG A 369 11.56 2.20 6.72
CA ARG A 369 12.38 1.05 7.14
C ARG A 369 11.59 0.02 7.95
N GLU A 370 10.76 0.50 8.87
CA GLU A 370 10.04 -0.32 9.85
C GLU A 370 8.70 -0.85 9.30
N GLN A 371 8.15 -0.24 8.24
CA GLN A 371 6.96 -0.77 7.59
C GLN A 371 7.25 -2.10 6.88
N THR A 372 6.40 -3.08 7.14
CA THR A 372 6.39 -4.38 6.46
C THR A 372 5.58 -4.36 5.17
N ARG A 373 4.71 -3.36 5.03
CA ARG A 373 3.90 -3.12 3.83
C ARG A 373 4.73 -2.43 2.76
N ALA A 374 4.44 -2.72 1.50
CA ALA A 374 5.09 -2.07 0.37
C ALA A 374 4.67 -0.59 0.30
N LEU A 375 5.63 0.30 0.04
CA LEU A 375 5.31 1.68 -0.29
C LEU A 375 4.52 1.69 -1.59
N SER A 376 3.40 2.40 -1.61
CA SER A 376 2.49 2.42 -2.77
C SER A 376 2.10 3.83 -3.20
N ALA A 377 2.35 4.84 -2.37
CA ALA A 377 2.09 6.23 -2.71
C ALA A 377 3.16 7.14 -2.09
N PHE A 378 3.62 8.12 -2.88
CA PHE A 378 4.55 9.16 -2.44
C PHE A 378 4.18 10.49 -3.09
N LEU A 379 4.14 11.55 -2.29
CA LEU A 379 3.97 12.93 -2.77
C LEU A 379 4.73 13.90 -1.85
N LEU A 380 5.49 14.81 -2.45
CA LEU A 380 6.09 15.96 -1.75
C LEU A 380 5.35 17.24 -2.15
N VAL A 381 4.68 17.89 -1.18
CA VAL A 381 4.04 19.20 -1.36
C VAL A 381 4.63 20.19 -0.36
N GLY A 382 5.34 21.19 -0.86
CA GLY A 382 6.06 22.15 -0.03
C GLY A 382 7.05 21.45 0.89
N LYS A 383 6.77 21.44 2.21
CA LYS A 383 7.62 20.77 3.22
C LYS A 383 7.04 19.46 3.73
N ASP A 384 5.91 19.02 3.18
CA ASP A 384 5.18 17.84 3.62
C ASP A 384 5.39 16.68 2.64
N VAL A 385 5.93 15.58 3.16
CA VAL A 385 6.10 14.30 2.48
C VAL A 385 4.96 13.39 2.92
N TRP A 386 4.14 12.98 1.96
CA TRP A 386 3.06 12.03 2.14
C TRP A 386 3.51 10.66 1.69
N LEU A 387 3.28 9.65 2.53
CA LEU A 387 3.64 8.26 2.33
C LEU A 387 2.42 7.38 2.55
N GLY A 388 2.09 6.55 1.55
CA GLY A 388 1.05 5.54 1.62
C GLY A 388 1.60 4.15 1.39
N PHE A 389 0.99 3.15 2.00
CA PHE A 389 1.44 1.77 1.95
C PHE A 389 0.31 0.83 1.58
N GLU A 390 0.61 -0.17 0.75
CA GLU A 390 -0.38 -1.13 0.27
C GLU A 390 -0.97 -1.94 1.43
N GLY A 391 -2.29 -2.07 1.41
CA GLY A 391 -3.11 -2.69 2.43
C GLY A 391 -3.36 -1.84 3.68
N ASP A 392 -2.73 -0.67 3.83
CA ASP A 392 -2.93 0.20 4.99
C ASP A 392 -4.10 1.14 4.76
N ASN A 393 -4.95 1.34 5.77
CA ASN A 393 -6.07 2.27 5.69
C ASN A 393 -5.69 3.67 6.19
N LYS A 394 -4.39 3.96 6.20
CA LYS A 394 -3.83 5.23 6.64
C LYS A 394 -2.81 5.73 5.63
N ILE A 395 -2.74 7.05 5.54
CA ILE A 395 -1.63 7.76 4.91
C ILE A 395 -0.88 8.58 5.94
N TYR A 396 0.43 8.70 5.78
CA TYR A 396 1.31 9.34 6.75
C TYR A 396 1.89 10.61 6.16
N ARG A 397 1.85 11.70 6.93
CA ARG A 397 2.52 12.95 6.60
C ARG A 397 3.70 13.17 7.53
N VAL A 398 4.87 13.40 6.94
CA VAL A 398 6.10 13.74 7.63
C VAL A 398 6.72 15.00 7.04
N LYS A 399 7.41 15.79 7.87
CA LYS A 399 8.12 16.96 7.35
C LYS A 399 9.40 16.53 6.63
N ILE A 400 9.69 17.14 5.48
CA ILE A 400 10.89 16.83 4.68
C ILE A 400 12.19 16.92 5.49
N GLY A 401 12.28 17.87 6.43
CA GLY A 401 13.43 18.01 7.33
C GLY A 401 13.62 16.88 8.35
N ARG A 402 12.68 15.92 8.43
CA ARG A 402 12.80 14.69 9.24
C ARG A 402 13.33 13.50 8.44
N LEU A 403 13.46 13.64 7.12
CA LEU A 403 14.14 12.64 6.32
C LEU A 403 15.63 12.61 6.71
N GLN A 404 16.15 11.42 6.97
CA GLN A 404 17.55 11.20 7.31
C GLN A 404 18.36 11.04 6.02
N SER A 405 19.31 11.95 5.77
CA SER A 405 20.28 11.75 4.68
C SER A 405 21.16 10.55 5.02
N ILE A 406 21.28 9.60 4.11
CA ILE A 406 22.11 8.40 4.27
C ILE A 406 23.28 8.34 3.27
N GLN A 407 23.36 9.32 2.38
CA GLN A 407 24.47 9.56 1.47
C GLN A 407 24.53 11.03 1.07
#